data_AF-A0A484M263-F1
#
_entry.id   AF-A0A484M263-F1
#
_cell.length_a   1.000
_cell.length_b   1.000
_cell.length_c   1.000
_cell.angle_alpha   90.00
_cell.angle_beta   90.00
_cell.angle_gamma   90.00
#
_symmetry.space_group_name_H-M   'P 1'
#
loop_
_entity.id
_entity.type
_entity.pdbx_description
1 polymer ?
#
loop_
_entity_poly.entity_id
_entity_poly.type
_entity_poly.pdbx_seq_one_letter_code
_entity_poly.pdbx_strand_id
1 'polypeptide(L)'
;MVIKEKKRRKKPPSENDEIEQDLDCRYLSACESISRIFQYDIHHRSVPVLCLYVHLPGEQLLTLKDNQNIVEAVNQEAAHQTMLTHWMTINKTSEEARSLTYAEFPTAKLRSERKIVLTVASSGIASLLLPGGRTAHSRFDIPIELFEGTTCAVRQQTQLAGLLTECSLIIWDEAPMANKFAFEAVDRTLKDIVSFKNESAANLPFVGKTILMGGDFRQVLPVIPKGD
;
A
#
# COMPACT_ATOMS: atom_id res chain seq x y z
N MET A 1 32.89 -12.23 -6.05
CA MET A 1 32.57 -13.60 -6.53
C MET A 1 31.39 -13.47 -7.49
N VAL A 2 31.60 -13.83 -8.76
CA VAL A 2 30.61 -13.67 -9.85
C VAL A 2 29.40 -14.54 -9.57
N ILE A 3 28.24 -13.91 -9.34
CA ILE A 3 26.97 -14.64 -9.21
C ILE A 3 26.54 -15.04 -10.62
N LYS A 4 26.83 -16.28 -11.00
CA LYS A 4 26.23 -16.91 -12.18
C LYS A 4 24.73 -17.03 -11.93
N GLU A 5 23.93 -16.35 -12.74
CA GLU A 5 22.49 -16.60 -12.84
C GLU A 5 22.26 -18.11 -13.07
N LYS A 6 21.51 -18.74 -12.16
CA LYS A 6 20.98 -20.08 -12.40
C LYS A 6 19.99 -19.97 -13.56
N LYS A 7 20.38 -20.42 -14.75
CA LYS A 7 19.44 -20.67 -15.85
C LYS A 7 18.33 -21.59 -15.34
N ARG A 8 17.09 -21.08 -15.32
CA ARG A 8 15.87 -21.88 -15.09
C ARG A 8 15.86 -23.07 -16.06
N ARG A 9 15.66 -24.28 -15.53
CA ARG A 9 15.42 -25.48 -16.35
C ARG A 9 14.14 -25.25 -17.14
N LYS A 10 14.23 -25.20 -18.48
CA LYS A 10 13.07 -25.15 -19.36
C LYS A 10 12.28 -26.47 -19.21
N LYS A 11 11.03 -26.40 -18.75
CA LYS A 11 10.08 -27.52 -18.81
C LYS A 11 9.74 -27.83 -20.28
N PRO A 12 9.42 -29.10 -20.61
CA PRO A 12 8.99 -29.47 -21.96
C PRO A 12 7.68 -28.76 -22.32
N PRO A 13 7.41 -28.48 -23.61
CA PRO A 13 6.27 -27.70 -24.04
C PRO A 13 5.02 -28.59 -24.08
N SER A 14 4.33 -28.70 -22.96
CA SER A 14 2.96 -29.23 -22.92
C SER A 14 2.22 -28.69 -21.70
N GLU A 15 0.99 -28.23 -21.96
CA GLU A 15 0.09 -27.40 -21.14
C GLU A 15 0.38 -25.89 -21.20
N ASN A 16 -0.59 -25.15 -21.76
CA ASN A 16 -0.68 -23.71 -21.66
C ASN A 16 -0.80 -23.36 -20.17
N ASP A 17 0.32 -23.03 -19.54
CA ASP A 17 0.34 -22.47 -18.20
C ASP A 17 -0.13 -21.02 -18.30
N GLU A 18 -1.46 -20.82 -18.23
CA GLU A 18 -2.09 -19.50 -18.27
C GLU A 18 -1.51 -18.58 -17.18
N ILE A 19 -1.06 -19.13 -16.05
CA ILE A 19 -0.45 -18.37 -14.95
C ILE A 19 0.98 -17.93 -15.32
N GLU A 20 1.79 -18.81 -15.91
CA GLU A 20 3.11 -18.41 -16.41
C GLU A 20 2.98 -17.42 -17.57
N GLN A 21 1.98 -17.54 -18.44
CA GLN A 21 1.69 -16.57 -19.49
C GLN A 21 1.22 -15.21 -18.93
N ASP A 22 0.36 -15.18 -17.91
CA ASP A 22 -0.11 -13.96 -17.24
C ASP A 22 1.02 -13.26 -16.45
N LEU A 23 1.97 -14.03 -15.92
CA LEU A 23 3.16 -13.50 -15.22
C LEU A 23 4.30 -13.07 -16.18
N ASP A 24 4.55 -13.81 -17.26
CA ASP A 24 5.59 -13.49 -18.25
C ASP A 24 5.15 -12.42 -19.27
N CYS A 25 3.83 -12.21 -19.46
CA CYS A 25 3.36 -10.99 -20.10
C CYS A 25 3.54 -9.82 -19.13
N ARG A 26 4.79 -9.35 -19.03
CA ARG A 26 5.12 -8.06 -18.41
C ARG A 26 4.37 -6.97 -19.16
N TYR A 27 3.15 -6.70 -18.73
CA TYR A 27 2.40 -5.53 -19.11
C TYR A 27 3.16 -4.35 -18.52
N LEU A 28 3.94 -3.68 -19.37
CA LEU A 28 4.25 -2.28 -19.14
C LEU A 28 2.91 -1.58 -19.13
N SER A 29 2.50 -1.07 -17.98
CA SER A 29 1.34 -0.18 -17.93
C SER A 29 1.57 0.96 -18.93
N ALA A 30 0.51 1.53 -19.52
CA ALA A 30 0.67 2.65 -20.47
C ALA A 30 1.52 3.78 -19.85
N CYS A 31 1.41 3.93 -18.53
CA CYS A 31 2.22 4.75 -17.62
C CYS A 31 3.72 4.44 -17.67
N GLU A 32 4.07 3.17 -17.42
CA GLU A 32 5.45 2.70 -17.39
C GLU A 32 6.06 2.73 -18.80
N SER A 33 5.25 2.47 -19.83
CA SER A 33 5.63 2.59 -21.24
C SER A 33 6.00 4.02 -21.61
N ILE A 34 5.12 5.00 -21.32
CA ILE A 34 5.36 6.42 -21.59
C ILE A 34 6.56 6.93 -20.78
N SER A 35 6.68 6.56 -19.51
CA SER A 35 7.81 6.96 -18.67
C SER A 35 9.16 6.43 -19.17
N ARG A 36 9.17 5.20 -19.74
CA ARG A 36 10.35 4.65 -20.41
C ARG A 36 10.63 5.28 -21.76
N ILE A 37 9.61 5.65 -22.53
CA ILE A 37 9.76 6.35 -23.82
C ILE A 37 10.37 7.75 -23.62
N PHE A 38 9.99 8.45 -22.55
CA PHE A 38 10.46 9.82 -22.28
C PHE A 38 11.61 9.90 -21.25
N GLN A 39 12.18 8.77 -20.83
CA GLN A 39 13.32 8.69 -19.90
C GLN A 39 13.10 9.40 -18.55
N TYR A 40 11.88 9.39 -18.01
CA TYR A 40 11.64 9.89 -16.67
C TYR A 40 12.20 8.93 -15.61
N ASP A 41 12.70 9.46 -14.49
CA ASP A 41 13.18 8.63 -13.37
C ASP A 41 12.02 7.85 -12.75
N ILE A 42 11.94 6.56 -13.09
CA ILE A 42 10.86 5.65 -12.72
C ILE A 42 11.02 5.09 -11.29
N HIS A 43 12.16 5.37 -10.64
CA HIS A 43 12.57 4.71 -9.41
C HIS A 43 13.16 5.69 -8.39
N HIS A 44 12.29 6.37 -7.64
CA HIS A 44 12.60 6.75 -6.26
C HIS A 44 11.74 5.89 -5.32
N ARG A 45 12.31 4.79 -4.81
CA ARG A 45 11.70 3.98 -3.74
C ARG A 45 12.30 4.44 -2.41
N SER A 46 11.58 5.28 -1.67
CA SER A 46 11.97 5.70 -0.32
C SER A 46 11.30 4.88 0.80
N VAL A 47 10.25 4.11 0.49
CA VAL A 47 9.44 3.36 1.46
C VAL A 47 9.22 1.92 0.98
N PRO A 48 9.28 0.90 1.87
CA PRO A 48 8.95 -0.47 1.48
C PRO A 48 7.46 -0.58 1.11
N VAL A 49 7.18 -0.77 -0.18
CA VAL A 49 5.84 -1.13 -0.68
C VAL A 49 5.79 -2.65 -0.77
N LEU A 50 4.96 -3.28 0.08
CA LEU A 50 4.68 -4.71 -0.02
C LEU A 50 3.51 -4.90 -0.99
N CYS A 51 3.82 -5.38 -2.20
CA CYS A 51 2.80 -5.93 -3.08
C CYS A 51 2.27 -7.23 -2.47
N LEU A 52 0.96 -7.41 -2.41
CA LEU A 52 0.35 -8.66 -1.96
C LEU A 52 0.57 -9.73 -3.03
N TYR A 53 1.69 -10.43 -2.92
CA TYR A 53 1.96 -11.62 -3.73
C TYR A 53 1.05 -12.75 -3.23
N VAL A 54 0.09 -13.17 -4.06
CA VAL A 54 -0.52 -14.49 -3.90
C VAL A 54 0.56 -15.50 -4.28
N HIS A 55 1.22 -16.06 -3.28
CA HIS A 55 2.30 -17.01 -3.48
C HIS A 55 1.85 -18.42 -3.08
N LEU A 56 2.48 -19.44 -3.66
CA LEU A 56 2.26 -20.82 -3.24
C LEU A 56 2.82 -21.04 -1.81
N PRO A 57 2.37 -22.08 -1.09
CA PRO A 57 2.94 -22.44 0.21
C PRO A 57 4.46 -22.62 0.12
N GLY A 58 5.22 -21.88 0.93
CA GLY A 58 6.69 -21.90 0.93
C GLY A 58 7.37 -20.85 0.04
N GLU A 59 6.62 -20.12 -0.78
CA GLU A 59 7.15 -19.06 -1.66
C GLU A 59 6.95 -17.64 -1.09
N GLN A 60 6.94 -17.50 0.24
CA GLN A 60 6.73 -16.21 0.89
C GLN A 60 7.98 -15.33 0.75
N LEU A 61 7.77 -14.05 0.45
CA LEU A 61 8.86 -13.08 0.40
C LEU A 61 9.31 -12.73 1.83
N LEU A 62 10.56 -13.05 2.17
CA LEU A 62 11.16 -12.70 3.45
C LEU A 62 12.02 -11.44 3.30
N THR A 63 11.68 -10.39 4.06
CA THR A 63 12.53 -9.19 4.17
C THR A 63 13.56 -9.41 5.27
N LEU A 64 14.81 -9.56 4.87
CA LEU A 64 15.94 -9.66 5.79
C LEU A 64 16.46 -8.26 6.11
N LYS A 65 16.79 -8.01 7.38
CA LYS A 65 17.60 -6.84 7.76
C LYS A 65 19.08 -7.17 7.53
N ASP A 66 19.89 -6.15 7.24
CA ASP A 66 21.30 -6.29 6.84
C ASP A 66 22.16 -7.15 7.79
N ASN A 67 21.77 -7.25 9.08
CA ASN A 67 22.48 -8.03 10.12
C ASN A 67 21.77 -9.31 10.59
N GLN A 68 20.71 -9.77 9.91
CA GLN A 68 19.97 -10.96 10.33
C GLN A 68 20.50 -12.25 9.69
N ASN A 69 20.55 -13.33 10.49
CA ASN A 69 20.90 -14.66 9.99
C ASN A 69 19.74 -15.23 9.15
N ILE A 70 20.05 -15.68 7.93
CA ILE A 70 19.07 -16.21 6.97
C ILE A 70 18.37 -17.46 7.53
N VAL A 71 19.10 -18.34 8.22
CA VAL A 71 18.56 -19.60 8.74
C VAL A 71 17.59 -19.32 9.90
N GLU A 72 17.93 -18.37 10.77
CA GLU A 72 17.04 -17.94 11.84
C GLU A 72 15.80 -17.26 11.28
N ALA A 73 15.95 -16.40 10.27
CA ALA A 73 14.84 -15.69 9.65
C ALA A 73 13.85 -16.63 8.94
N VAL A 74 14.34 -17.69 8.27
CA VAL A 74 13.48 -18.68 7.61
C VAL A 74 12.73 -19.56 8.61
N ASN A 75 13.36 -19.88 9.75
CA ASN A 75 12.76 -20.74 10.77
C ASN A 75 11.79 -19.99 11.70
N GLN A 76 11.63 -18.67 11.55
CA GLN A 76 10.64 -17.93 12.32
C GLN A 76 9.22 -18.29 11.85
N GLU A 77 8.32 -18.55 12.78
CA GLU A 77 6.94 -18.91 12.45
C GLU A 77 6.20 -17.78 11.71
N ALA A 78 6.60 -16.52 11.96
CA ALA A 78 6.15 -15.34 11.21
C ALA A 78 6.58 -15.35 9.73
N ALA A 79 7.64 -16.08 9.36
CA ALA A 79 8.10 -16.25 7.98
C ALA A 79 7.16 -17.12 7.13
N HIS A 80 6.25 -17.85 7.79
CA HIS A 80 5.28 -18.73 7.16
C HIS A 80 3.86 -18.18 7.20
N GLN A 81 3.64 -17.00 7.78
CA GLN A 81 2.33 -16.38 7.91
C GLN A 81 2.30 -15.01 7.24
N THR A 82 1.61 -14.93 6.11
CA THR A 82 1.24 -13.65 5.49
C THR A 82 -0.15 -13.19 5.91
N MET A 83 -0.44 -11.89 5.74
CA MET A 83 -1.78 -11.34 5.96
C MET A 83 -2.87 -12.13 5.22
N LEU A 84 -2.60 -12.59 3.99
CA LEU A 84 -3.52 -13.41 3.19
C LEU A 84 -3.74 -14.81 3.78
N THR A 85 -2.67 -15.51 4.15
CA THR A 85 -2.79 -16.85 4.76
C THR A 85 -3.45 -16.80 6.14
N HIS A 86 -3.22 -15.72 6.89
CA HIS A 86 -3.87 -15.47 8.17
C HIS A 86 -5.38 -15.21 7.98
N TRP A 87 -5.76 -14.39 6.99
CA TRP A 87 -7.16 -14.17 6.61
C TRP A 87 -7.85 -15.50 6.22
N MET A 88 -7.22 -16.32 5.39
CA MET A 88 -7.74 -17.65 5.02
C MET A 88 -7.92 -18.58 6.23
N THR A 89 -6.99 -18.54 7.18
CA THR A 89 -7.06 -19.34 8.41
C THR A 89 -8.24 -18.89 9.27
N ILE A 90 -8.43 -17.58 9.45
CA ILE A 90 -9.53 -17.05 10.24
C ILE A 90 -10.88 -17.30 9.56
N ASN A 91 -10.96 -17.22 8.22
CA ASN A 91 -12.16 -17.58 7.48
C ASN A 91 -12.59 -19.04 7.68
N LYS A 92 -11.65 -19.96 7.94
CA LYS A 92 -11.99 -21.34 8.28
C LYS A 92 -12.65 -21.43 9.66
N THR A 93 -12.17 -20.65 10.63
CA THR A 93 -12.55 -20.78 12.04
C THR A 93 -13.70 -19.87 12.49
N SER A 94 -13.84 -18.67 11.92
CA SER A 94 -14.85 -17.68 12.30
C SER A 94 -15.88 -17.52 11.19
N GLU A 95 -17.16 -17.59 11.56
CA GLU A 95 -18.28 -17.40 10.63
C GLU A 95 -18.43 -15.93 10.24
N GLU A 96 -18.15 -15.02 11.17
CA GLU A 96 -18.18 -13.56 10.96
C GLU A 96 -17.13 -13.13 9.93
N ALA A 97 -15.92 -13.69 10.01
CA ALA A 97 -14.83 -13.37 9.09
C ALA A 97 -15.16 -13.72 7.63
N ARG A 98 -15.96 -14.77 7.39
CA ARG A 98 -16.36 -15.20 6.03
C ARG A 98 -17.22 -14.17 5.32
N SER A 99 -17.88 -13.29 6.07
CA SER A 99 -18.69 -12.21 5.51
C SER A 99 -17.88 -10.96 5.16
N LEU A 100 -16.63 -10.88 5.62
CA LEU A 100 -15.76 -9.72 5.42
C LEU A 100 -14.84 -9.92 4.22
N THR A 101 -14.77 -8.90 3.37
CA THR A 101 -13.74 -8.84 2.34
C THR A 101 -12.35 -8.69 2.96
N TYR A 102 -11.31 -8.98 2.18
CA TYR A 102 -9.93 -8.84 2.62
C TYR A 102 -9.60 -7.42 3.13
N ALA A 103 -10.18 -6.38 2.53
CA ALA A 103 -9.99 -4.99 2.94
C ALA A 103 -10.77 -4.63 4.23
N GLU A 104 -11.93 -5.24 4.44
CA GLU A 104 -12.75 -5.03 5.63
C GLU A 104 -12.22 -5.77 6.85
N PHE A 105 -11.55 -6.89 6.64
CA PHE A 105 -11.00 -7.73 7.70
C PHE A 105 -10.09 -6.97 8.71
N PRO A 106 -9.02 -6.26 8.29
CA PRO A 106 -8.20 -5.49 9.22
C PRO A 106 -9.00 -4.38 9.90
N THR A 107 -9.97 -3.79 9.18
CA THR A 107 -10.84 -2.74 9.72
C THR A 107 -11.70 -3.28 10.86
N ALA A 108 -12.38 -4.41 10.66
CA ALA A 108 -13.22 -5.04 11.67
C ALA A 108 -12.40 -5.44 12.91
N LYS A 109 -11.23 -6.03 12.70
CA LYS A 109 -10.33 -6.44 13.79
C LYS A 109 -9.87 -5.24 14.61
N LEU A 110 -9.36 -4.18 13.99
CA LEU A 110 -8.88 -2.99 14.70
C LEU A 110 -10.02 -2.24 15.40
N ARG A 111 -11.20 -2.13 14.77
CA ARG A 111 -12.38 -1.51 15.40
C ARG A 111 -12.86 -2.30 16.63
N SER A 112 -12.75 -3.63 16.62
CA SER A 112 -13.05 -4.46 17.81
C SER A 112 -12.12 -4.17 18.99
N GLU A 113 -10.89 -3.72 18.71
CA GLU A 113 -9.89 -3.30 19.70
C GLU A 113 -10.00 -1.80 20.05
N ARG A 114 -11.08 -1.13 19.63
CA ARG A 114 -11.31 0.32 19.81
C ARG A 114 -10.25 1.20 19.13
N LYS A 115 -9.54 0.69 18.12
CA LYS A 115 -8.60 1.47 17.31
C LYS A 115 -9.33 2.20 16.19
N ILE A 116 -8.81 3.36 15.84
CA ILE A 116 -9.36 4.20 14.78
C ILE A 116 -8.77 3.79 13.43
N VAL A 117 -9.65 3.52 12.46
CA VAL A 117 -9.32 3.19 11.07
C VAL A 117 -9.98 4.20 10.15
N LEU A 118 -9.18 4.83 9.29
CA LEU A 118 -9.66 5.78 8.28
C LEU A 118 -9.65 5.11 6.91
N THR A 119 -10.82 4.97 6.30
CA THR A 119 -10.99 4.48 4.93
C THR A 119 -11.20 5.66 3.99
N VAL A 120 -10.32 5.80 3.01
CA VAL A 120 -10.40 6.83 1.97
C VAL A 120 -10.30 6.21 0.59
N ALA A 121 -10.84 6.91 -0.42
CA ALA A 121 -10.65 6.55 -1.82
C ALA A 121 -10.22 7.77 -2.64
N SER A 122 -9.56 7.55 -3.79
CA SER A 122 -9.19 8.64 -4.70
C SER A 122 -10.41 9.25 -5.40
N SER A 123 -11.43 8.44 -5.71
CA SER A 123 -12.69 8.87 -6.35
C SER A 123 -13.88 8.90 -5.38
N GLY A 124 -14.82 9.81 -5.63
CA GLY A 124 -16.08 9.90 -4.87
C GLY A 124 -16.91 8.63 -4.94
N ILE A 125 -17.00 8.01 -6.12
CA ILE A 125 -17.78 6.78 -6.32
C ILE A 125 -17.17 5.60 -5.55
N ALA A 126 -15.85 5.43 -5.62
CA ALA A 126 -15.16 4.40 -4.86
C ALA A 126 -15.34 4.58 -3.34
N SER A 127 -15.37 5.84 -2.86
CA SER A 127 -15.57 6.10 -1.43
C SER A 127 -16.93 5.65 -0.89
N LEU A 128 -17.96 5.51 -1.74
CA LEU A 128 -19.29 5.03 -1.34
C LEU A 128 -19.29 3.54 -1.01
N LEU A 129 -18.35 2.77 -1.57
CA LEU A 129 -18.22 1.34 -1.33
C LEU A 129 -17.47 1.05 -0.01
N LEU A 130 -16.78 2.04 0.55
CA LEU A 130 -16.04 1.91 1.79
C LEU A 130 -16.92 2.25 3.01
N PRO A 131 -16.90 1.45 4.09
CA PRO A 131 -17.67 1.73 5.31
C PRO A 131 -17.24 3.04 6.00
N GLY A 132 -18.05 4.09 5.85
CA GLY A 132 -17.71 5.44 6.34
C GLY A 132 -16.66 6.13 5.46
N GLY A 133 -16.54 5.68 4.21
CA GLY A 133 -15.59 6.18 3.23
C GLY A 133 -15.80 7.65 2.91
N ARG A 134 -14.67 8.32 2.65
CA ARG A 134 -14.61 9.68 2.13
C ARG A 134 -13.54 9.72 1.05
N THR A 135 -13.61 10.71 0.16
CA THR A 135 -12.48 10.95 -0.74
C THR A 135 -11.25 11.36 0.05
N ALA A 136 -10.06 10.99 -0.41
CA ALA A 136 -8.80 11.40 0.22
C ALA A 136 -8.72 12.94 0.32
N HIS A 137 -9.14 13.63 -0.75
CA HIS A 137 -9.23 15.10 -0.78
C HIS A 137 -10.07 15.66 0.36
N SER A 138 -11.28 15.14 0.58
CA SER A 138 -12.16 15.64 1.66
C SER A 138 -11.71 15.18 3.06
N ARG A 139 -11.06 14.01 3.18
CA ARG A 139 -10.63 13.49 4.49
C ARG A 139 -9.39 14.19 5.01
N PHE A 140 -8.45 14.50 4.14
CA PHE A 140 -7.18 15.13 4.53
C PHE A 140 -7.12 16.61 4.19
N ASP A 141 -8.16 17.17 3.56
CA ASP A 141 -8.15 18.56 3.07
C ASP A 141 -6.98 18.81 2.10
N ILE A 142 -6.86 17.91 1.11
CA ILE A 142 -5.81 17.96 0.10
C ILE A 142 -6.13 19.08 -0.91
N PRO A 143 -5.21 20.04 -1.13
CA PRO A 143 -5.38 21.06 -2.16
C PRO A 143 -5.53 20.46 -3.56
N ILE A 144 -6.30 21.11 -4.43
CA ILE A 144 -6.50 20.68 -5.83
C ILE A 144 -5.19 20.85 -6.62
N GLU A 145 -4.46 21.93 -6.35
CA GLU A 145 -3.17 22.21 -6.97
C GLU A 145 -2.06 21.63 -6.09
N LEU A 146 -1.36 20.63 -6.63
CA LEU A 146 -0.32 19.88 -5.92
C LEU A 146 1.04 20.10 -6.58
N PHE A 147 2.01 20.49 -5.75
CA PHE A 147 3.40 20.71 -6.13
C PHE A 147 4.34 20.01 -5.15
N GLU A 148 5.62 20.04 -5.45
CA GLU A 148 6.65 19.61 -4.51
C GLU A 148 6.60 20.48 -3.24
N GLY A 149 6.47 19.84 -2.08
CA GLY A 149 6.37 20.53 -0.78
C GLY A 149 4.97 20.94 -0.34
N THR A 150 3.91 20.77 -1.15
CA THR A 150 2.53 21.13 -0.76
C THR A 150 2.04 20.35 0.46
N THR A 151 1.62 21.03 1.53
CA THR A 151 0.96 20.39 2.68
C THR A 151 -0.55 20.42 2.56
N CYS A 152 -1.25 19.54 3.28
CA CYS A 152 -2.70 19.58 3.37
C CYS A 152 -3.15 20.73 4.27
N ALA A 153 -4.36 21.27 4.04
CA ALA A 153 -4.88 22.42 4.78
C ALA A 153 -5.40 22.06 6.20
N VAL A 154 -4.79 21.06 6.84
CA VAL A 154 -5.12 20.62 8.20
C VAL A 154 -4.35 21.44 9.23
N ARG A 155 -5.06 22.29 9.96
CA ARG A 155 -4.47 23.03 11.07
C ARG A 155 -4.28 22.13 12.29
N GLN A 156 -3.19 22.37 13.01
CA GLN A 156 -2.97 21.81 14.35
C GLN A 156 -4.12 22.20 15.30
N GLN A 157 -4.35 21.39 16.33
CA GLN A 157 -5.41 21.59 17.33
C GLN A 157 -6.86 21.54 16.80
N THR A 158 -7.06 21.07 15.57
CA THR A 158 -8.39 20.75 15.05
C THR A 158 -8.82 19.33 15.48
N GLN A 159 -10.14 19.06 15.47
CA GLN A 159 -10.65 17.71 15.70
C GLN A 159 -10.12 16.72 14.67
N LEU A 160 -9.94 17.16 13.43
CA LEU A 160 -9.37 16.35 12.35
C LEU A 160 -7.91 16.00 12.64
N ALA A 161 -7.10 16.95 13.10
CA ALA A 161 -5.72 16.67 13.51
C ALA A 161 -5.65 15.67 14.68
N GLY A 162 -6.56 15.81 15.66
CA GLY A 162 -6.70 14.82 16.74
C GLY A 162 -7.05 13.42 16.22
N LEU A 163 -8.02 13.33 15.30
CA LEU A 163 -8.40 12.07 14.65
C LEU A 163 -7.23 11.43 13.88
N LEU A 164 -6.47 12.23 13.12
CA LEU A 164 -5.30 11.76 12.40
C LEU A 164 -4.20 11.27 13.35
N THR A 165 -4.02 11.95 14.49
CA THR A 165 -3.03 11.57 15.51
C THR A 165 -3.34 10.21 16.13
N GLU A 166 -4.61 9.95 16.48
CA GLU A 166 -5.05 8.69 17.12
C GLU A 166 -5.28 7.54 16.11
N CYS A 167 -5.37 7.86 14.81
CA CYS A 167 -5.55 6.87 13.76
C CYS A 167 -4.41 5.84 13.75
N SER A 168 -4.76 4.55 13.75
CA SER A 168 -3.79 3.44 13.71
C SER A 168 -3.58 2.88 12.30
N LEU A 169 -4.62 2.92 11.45
CA LEU A 169 -4.61 2.41 10.08
C LEU A 169 -5.32 3.37 9.14
N ILE A 170 -4.68 3.71 8.03
CA ILE A 170 -5.31 4.41 6.91
C ILE A 170 -5.39 3.44 5.74
N ILE A 171 -6.59 3.20 5.23
CA ILE A 171 -6.84 2.43 4.02
C ILE A 171 -7.11 3.42 2.89
N TRP A 172 -6.33 3.34 1.83
CA TRP A 172 -6.48 4.18 0.64
C TRP A 172 -6.82 3.31 -0.57
N ASP A 173 -8.08 3.35 -0.98
CA ASP A 173 -8.58 2.65 -2.15
C ASP A 173 -8.43 3.49 -3.42
N GLU A 174 -8.24 2.83 -4.55
CA GLU A 174 -7.83 3.46 -5.82
C GLU A 174 -6.58 4.34 -5.66
N ALA A 175 -5.63 3.89 -4.84
CA ALA A 175 -4.36 4.59 -4.62
C ALA A 175 -3.59 4.88 -5.93
N PRO A 176 -3.55 3.99 -6.95
CA PRO A 176 -2.88 4.29 -8.21
C PRO A 176 -3.46 5.50 -8.96
N MET A 177 -4.74 5.84 -8.73
CA MET A 177 -5.37 7.02 -9.34
C MET A 177 -4.99 8.34 -8.64
N ALA A 178 -4.32 8.29 -7.50
CA ALA A 178 -3.89 9.49 -6.77
C ALA A 178 -2.51 9.97 -7.25
N ASN A 179 -2.33 11.28 -7.34
CA ASN A 179 -1.04 11.89 -7.64
C ASN A 179 -0.04 11.60 -6.51
N LYS A 180 1.23 11.30 -6.84
CA LYS A 180 2.31 11.12 -5.85
C LYS A 180 2.37 12.25 -4.82
N PHE A 181 2.15 13.49 -5.26
CA PHE A 181 2.19 14.67 -4.41
C PHE A 181 1.07 14.68 -3.37
N ALA A 182 -0.05 14.00 -3.61
CA ALA A 182 -1.12 13.84 -2.62
C ALA A 182 -0.65 12.97 -1.45
N PHE A 183 0.06 11.87 -1.71
CA PHE A 183 0.61 11.01 -0.67
C PHE A 183 1.68 11.74 0.14
N GLU A 184 2.58 12.44 -0.53
CA GLU A 184 3.62 13.23 0.13
C GLU A 184 3.04 14.40 0.95
N ALA A 185 1.99 15.06 0.44
CA ALA A 185 1.30 16.11 1.17
C ALA A 185 0.70 15.58 2.49
N VAL A 186 0.06 14.41 2.43
CA VAL A 186 -0.48 13.75 3.63
C VAL A 186 0.65 13.37 4.60
N ASP A 187 1.74 12.77 4.11
CA ASP A 187 2.90 12.42 4.94
C ASP A 187 3.50 13.64 5.65
N ARG A 188 3.78 14.71 4.90
CA ARG A 188 4.30 15.97 5.45
C ARG A 188 3.34 16.56 6.49
N THR A 189 2.04 16.57 6.20
CA THR A 189 1.02 17.06 7.15
C THR A 189 0.97 16.24 8.44
N LEU A 190 1.05 14.91 8.34
CA LEU A 190 1.08 14.05 9.53
C LEU A 190 2.33 14.32 10.38
N LYS A 191 3.48 14.50 9.74
CA LYS A 191 4.73 14.89 10.41
C LYS A 191 4.59 16.25 11.08
N ASP A 192 4.01 17.24 10.42
CA ASP A 192 3.76 18.58 10.97
C ASP A 192 2.80 18.58 12.16
N ILE A 193 1.83 17.65 12.19
CA ILE A 193 0.91 17.49 13.33
C ILE A 193 1.62 16.85 14.53
N VAL A 194 2.51 15.88 14.29
CA VAL A 194 3.13 15.05 15.35
C VAL A 194 4.49 15.59 15.83
N SER A 195 5.17 16.42 15.04
CA SER A 195 6.51 16.96 15.31
C SER A 195 6.66 17.58 16.70
N PHE A 196 5.60 18.24 17.21
CA PHE A 196 5.60 18.88 18.54
C PHE A 196 5.55 17.88 19.71
N LYS A 197 5.07 16.66 19.49
CA LYS A 197 4.88 15.66 20.54
C LYS A 197 5.95 14.57 20.55
N ASN A 198 6.40 14.17 19.37
CA ASN A 198 7.31 13.04 19.22
C ASN A 198 8.20 13.22 17.99
N GLU A 199 9.39 13.76 18.21
CA GLU A 199 10.38 14.05 17.17
C GLU A 199 10.92 12.77 16.51
N SER A 200 11.01 11.66 17.25
CA SER A 200 11.42 10.37 16.69
C SER A 200 10.39 9.81 15.71
N ALA A 201 9.09 9.99 15.98
CA ALA A 201 8.02 9.55 15.09
C ALA A 201 7.93 10.41 13.82
N ALA A 202 8.27 11.70 13.89
CA ALA A 202 8.24 12.60 12.74
C ALA A 202 9.24 12.22 11.63
N ASN A 203 10.28 11.45 11.96
CA ASN A 203 11.26 10.95 10.99
C ASN A 203 10.79 9.68 10.25
N LEU A 204 9.71 9.05 10.70
CA LEU A 204 9.17 7.84 10.07
C LEU A 204 8.18 8.21 8.95
N PRO A 205 8.12 7.44 7.84
CA PRO A 205 7.05 7.55 6.86
C PRO A 205 5.67 7.41 7.53
N PHE A 206 4.75 8.30 7.19
CA PHE A 206 3.41 8.43 7.77
C PHE A 206 3.41 8.42 9.29
N VAL A 207 4.45 8.99 9.91
CA VAL A 207 4.68 9.02 11.37
C VAL A 207 4.61 7.64 12.03
N GLY A 208 4.99 6.59 11.30
CA GLY A 208 4.94 5.19 11.76
C GLY A 208 3.56 4.55 11.73
N LYS A 209 2.55 5.20 11.14
CA LYS A 209 1.21 4.63 10.97
C LYS A 209 1.19 3.61 9.85
N THR A 210 0.37 2.57 10.00
CA THR A 210 0.15 1.61 8.93
C THR A 210 -0.72 2.23 7.85
N ILE A 211 -0.27 2.17 6.60
CA ILE A 211 -1.05 2.55 5.42
C ILE A 211 -1.29 1.29 4.59
N LEU A 212 -2.55 0.99 4.30
CA LEU A 212 -2.94 -0.07 3.36
C LEU A 212 -3.40 0.60 2.06
N MET A 213 -2.66 0.44 0.97
CA MET A 213 -3.02 0.96 -0.34
C MET A 213 -3.62 -0.15 -1.18
N GLY A 214 -4.84 0.07 -1.66
CA GLY A 214 -5.57 -0.80 -2.57
C GLY A 214 -5.83 -0.09 -3.90
N GLY A 215 -6.07 -0.87 -4.94
CA GLY A 215 -6.38 -0.40 -6.29
C GLY A 215 -5.79 -1.31 -7.35
N ASP A 216 -6.26 -1.18 -8.58
CA ASP A 216 -5.74 -1.92 -9.72
C ASP A 216 -4.80 -1.01 -10.53
N PHE A 217 -3.51 -1.32 -10.55
CA PHE A 217 -2.50 -0.57 -11.32
C PHE A 217 -2.68 -0.69 -12.84
N ARG A 218 -3.58 -1.56 -13.31
CA ARG A 218 -4.00 -1.65 -14.72
C ARG A 218 -5.14 -0.69 -15.05
N GLN A 219 -5.74 -0.04 -14.06
CA GLN A 219 -6.76 1.00 -14.27
C GLN A 219 -6.13 2.36 -14.62
N VAL A 220 -6.98 3.30 -15.04
CA VAL A 220 -6.60 4.62 -15.55
C VAL A 220 -5.78 5.39 -14.51
N LEU A 221 -4.64 5.93 -14.95
CA LEU A 221 -3.76 6.78 -14.16
C LEU A 221 -4.42 8.06 -13.64
N PRO A 222 -3.79 8.77 -12.69
CA PRO A 222 -4.23 10.10 -12.29
C PRO A 222 -4.37 11.00 -13.52
N VAL A 223 -5.49 11.71 -13.64
CA VAL A 223 -5.72 12.66 -14.72
C VAL A 223 -4.80 13.86 -14.49
N ILE A 224 -3.85 14.09 -15.40
CA ILE A 224 -2.98 15.27 -15.40
C ILE A 224 -3.59 16.30 -16.37
N PRO A 225 -4.12 17.43 -15.87
CA PRO A 225 -4.60 18.50 -16.74
C PRO A 225 -3.41 19.06 -17.54
N LYS A 226 -3.53 19.11 -18.87
CA LYS A 226 -2.49 19.61 -19.79
C LYS A 226 -1.18 18.79 -19.77
N GLY A 227 -1.28 17.46 -19.78
CA GLY A 227 -0.11 16.64 -20.07
C GLY A 227 0.37 16.91 -21.50
N ASP A 228 1.57 17.47 -21.62
CA ASP A 228 2.31 17.54 -22.89
C ASP A 228 2.85 16.15 -23.27
#